data_AF-A0A8T5FRF8-F1
#
_entry.id   AF-A0A8T5FRF8-F1
#
_cell.length_a   1.000
_cell.length_b   1.000
_cell.length_c   1.000
_cell.angle_alpha   90.00
_cell.angle_beta   90.00
_cell.angle_gamma   90.00
#
_symmetry.space_group_name_H-M   'P 1'
#
loop_
_entity.id
_entity.type
_entity.pdbx_description
1 polymer ?
#
loop_
_entity_poly.entity_id
_entity_poly.type
_entity_poly.pdbx_seq_one_letter_code
_entity_poly.pdbx_strand_id
1 'polypeptide(L)'
;MHKIDSIAENVKECQKCELCETRTMAVPGKGNFDADVIFVGEAPGKNEDIHGEPFVGAAGKRLDMILEDTGINREDVYITNIVKCRPPKNRVPTKKEEEACNDFINQEIEIINPKIICVMGNTAYGTLLDGKEITKNHGKIVEKDGRKFFVTFHPAATIYNQKLVNELKNDFRKLADFLGMKDQPKQYEERRCNYCMAKTKHEVIVMPKVVTRKRRWLFKCVECNHERWLQPYRTVAESLY
;
A
#
# COMPACT_ATOMS: atom_id res chain seq x y z
N MET A 1 -4.16 -12.05 -22.17
CA MET A 1 -3.77 -10.73 -21.66
C MET A 1 -4.80 -10.35 -20.62
N HIS A 2 -4.42 -10.14 -19.35
CA HIS A 2 -5.40 -9.73 -18.35
C HIS A 2 -5.93 -8.34 -18.73
N LYS A 3 -7.21 -8.05 -18.46
CA LYS A 3 -7.82 -6.74 -18.78
C LYS A 3 -7.01 -5.57 -18.21
N ILE A 4 -6.34 -5.79 -17.08
CA ILE A 4 -5.54 -4.78 -16.41
C ILE A 4 -4.16 -4.55 -17.06
N ASP A 5 -3.58 -5.58 -17.69
CA ASP A 5 -2.37 -5.41 -18.51
C ASP A 5 -2.67 -4.49 -19.69
N SER A 6 -3.87 -4.62 -20.28
CA SER A 6 -4.34 -3.71 -21.31
C SER A 6 -4.46 -2.26 -20.82
N ILE A 7 -4.86 -2.05 -19.56
CA ILE A 7 -4.93 -0.71 -18.98
C ILE A 7 -3.52 -0.15 -18.81
N ALA A 8 -2.58 -0.95 -18.31
CA ALA A 8 -1.21 -0.51 -18.12
C ALA A 8 -0.57 -0.06 -19.45
N GLU A 9 -0.80 -0.80 -20.54
CA GLU A 9 -0.34 -0.40 -21.88
C GLU A 9 -1.06 0.86 -22.38
N ASN A 10 -2.39 0.93 -22.24
CA ASN A 10 -3.15 2.13 -22.62
C ASN A 10 -2.67 3.39 -21.86
N VAL A 11 -2.27 3.25 -20.59
CA VAL A 11 -1.72 4.34 -19.79
C VAL A 11 -0.36 4.79 -20.34
N LYS A 12 0.52 3.87 -20.72
CA LYS A 12 1.85 4.17 -21.29
C LYS A 12 1.76 4.97 -22.59
N GLU A 13 0.78 4.64 -23.42
CA GLU A 13 0.58 5.28 -24.73
C GLU A 13 -0.34 6.52 -24.67
N CYS A 14 -0.98 6.78 -23.53
CA CYS A 14 -2.00 7.82 -23.40
C CYS A 14 -1.46 9.23 -23.74
N GLN A 15 -2.21 9.98 -24.54
CA GLN A 15 -1.95 11.39 -24.90
C GLN A 15 -3.18 12.30 -24.65
N LYS A 16 -4.09 11.89 -23.76
CA LYS A 16 -5.37 12.61 -23.51
C LYS A 16 -5.20 13.98 -22.83
N CYS A 17 -4.04 14.31 -22.27
CA CYS A 17 -3.77 15.62 -21.65
C CYS A 17 -2.30 16.03 -21.74
N GLU A 18 -2.01 17.31 -21.49
CA GLU A 18 -0.68 17.94 -21.59
C GLU A 18 0.40 17.29 -20.72
N LEU A 19 0.03 16.51 -19.69
CA LEU A 19 1.01 15.79 -18.87
C LEU A 19 1.81 14.73 -19.67
N CYS A 20 1.29 14.27 -20.81
CA CYS A 20 2.04 13.35 -21.67
C CYS A 20 3.29 13.95 -22.30
N GLU A 21 3.34 15.28 -22.42
CA GLU A 21 4.45 15.99 -23.09
C GLU A 21 5.68 16.11 -22.19
N THR A 22 5.51 16.02 -20.87
CA THR A 22 6.56 16.32 -19.89
C THR A 22 6.99 15.13 -19.05
N ARG A 23 6.26 14.01 -19.11
CA ARG A 23 6.61 12.76 -18.41
C ARG A 23 7.85 12.12 -19.04
N THR A 24 8.64 11.45 -18.22
CA THR A 24 9.65 10.48 -18.69
C THR A 24 8.98 9.15 -18.96
N MET A 25 8.22 8.64 -17.98
CA MET A 25 7.43 7.42 -18.09
C MET A 25 6.03 7.69 -17.53
N ALA A 26 5.00 7.16 -18.18
CA ALA A 26 3.71 7.03 -17.52
C ALA A 26 3.81 6.00 -16.40
N VAL A 27 2.99 6.16 -15.37
CA VAL A 27 2.99 5.34 -14.17
C VAL A 27 1.61 4.71 -14.01
N PRO A 28 1.35 3.54 -14.63
CA PRO A 28 0.17 2.76 -14.33
C PRO A 28 0.18 2.27 -12.88
N GLY A 29 -0.99 1.87 -12.37
CA GLY A 29 -1.04 1.22 -11.06
C GLY A 29 -0.28 -0.11 -11.05
N LYS A 30 0.12 -0.55 -9.86
CA LYS A 30 0.89 -1.79 -9.65
C LYS A 30 0.45 -2.47 -8.37
N GLY A 31 0.42 -3.80 -8.38
CA GLY A 31 0.14 -4.63 -7.20
C GLY A 31 -0.71 -5.85 -7.52
N ASN A 32 -1.38 -6.39 -6.51
CA ASN A 32 -2.28 -7.52 -6.65
C ASN A 32 -3.59 -7.12 -7.35
N PHE A 33 -4.00 -7.88 -8.36
CA PHE A 33 -5.25 -7.61 -9.09
C PHE A 33 -6.49 -8.17 -8.39
N ASP A 34 -6.30 -9.05 -7.41
CA ASP A 34 -7.35 -9.55 -6.50
C ASP A 34 -7.26 -8.86 -5.12
N ALA A 35 -6.74 -7.62 -5.08
CA ALA A 35 -6.51 -6.90 -3.84
C ALA A 35 -7.81 -6.54 -3.11
N ASP A 36 -7.85 -6.81 -1.80
CA ASP A 36 -8.95 -6.36 -0.93
C ASP A 36 -8.94 -4.84 -0.72
N VAL A 37 -7.80 -4.17 -0.95
CA VAL A 37 -7.64 -2.72 -0.83
C VAL A 37 -6.84 -2.12 -1.99
N ILE A 38 -7.35 -1.01 -2.53
CA ILE A 38 -6.62 -0.14 -3.46
C ILE A 38 -6.17 1.12 -2.71
N PHE A 39 -4.91 1.52 -2.84
CA PHE A 39 -4.41 2.83 -2.40
C PHE A 39 -4.32 3.80 -3.57
N VAL A 40 -4.97 4.95 -3.45
CA VAL A 40 -5.03 5.98 -4.49
C VAL A 40 -4.38 7.28 -4.00
N GLY A 41 -3.24 7.64 -4.62
CA GLY A 41 -2.56 8.92 -4.40
C GLY A 41 -2.94 9.99 -5.43
N GLU A 42 -2.22 11.11 -5.40
CA GLU A 42 -2.47 12.26 -6.28
C GLU A 42 -1.88 12.05 -7.69
N ALA A 43 -0.55 11.93 -7.77
CA ALA A 43 0.20 11.93 -9.02
C ALA A 43 1.58 11.29 -8.81
N PRO A 44 2.24 10.83 -9.89
CA PRO A 44 3.63 10.43 -9.85
C PRO A 44 4.55 11.59 -9.44
N GLY A 45 5.52 11.30 -8.58
CA GLY A 45 6.64 12.17 -8.28
C GLY A 45 7.81 11.94 -9.23
N LYS A 46 8.95 12.61 -8.96
CA LYS A 46 10.16 12.50 -9.79
C LYS A 46 10.66 11.06 -9.92
N ASN A 47 10.69 10.31 -8.83
CA ASN A 47 11.23 8.95 -8.87
C ASN A 47 10.26 8.00 -9.57
N GLU A 48 8.96 8.16 -9.33
CA GLU A 48 7.91 7.39 -10.00
C GLU A 48 7.98 7.59 -11.52
N ASP A 49 8.11 8.83 -11.98
CA ASP A 49 8.26 9.19 -13.40
C ASP A 49 9.51 8.59 -14.07
N ILE A 50 10.61 8.46 -13.33
CA ILE A 50 11.85 7.86 -13.86
C ILE A 50 11.71 6.34 -13.98
N HIS A 51 11.04 5.69 -13.01
CA HIS A 51 10.98 4.23 -12.94
C HIS A 51 9.73 3.63 -13.59
N GLY A 52 8.70 4.45 -13.87
CA GLY A 52 7.40 3.96 -14.37
C GLY A 52 6.58 3.22 -13.31
N GLU A 53 6.89 3.39 -12.03
CA GLU A 53 6.26 2.64 -10.92
C GLU A 53 5.70 3.56 -9.83
N PRO A 54 4.52 3.27 -9.27
CA PRO A 54 3.89 4.11 -8.27
C PRO A 54 4.57 3.96 -6.90
N PHE A 55 4.67 5.08 -6.17
CA PHE A 55 5.13 5.12 -4.77
C PHE A 55 6.50 4.42 -4.57
N VAL A 56 7.52 4.82 -5.34
CA VAL A 56 8.92 4.36 -5.18
C VAL A 56 9.85 5.44 -4.59
N GLY A 57 9.36 6.67 -4.47
CA GLY A 57 10.04 7.80 -3.85
C GLY A 57 9.92 7.85 -2.33
N ALA A 58 10.18 9.02 -1.75
CA ALA A 58 10.15 9.22 -0.30
C ALA A 58 8.76 8.95 0.31
N ALA A 59 7.70 9.38 -0.37
CA ALA A 59 6.32 9.09 0.05
C ALA A 59 6.01 7.58 -0.02
N GLY A 60 6.55 6.90 -1.03
CA GLY A 60 6.47 5.44 -1.16
C GLY A 60 7.11 4.71 0.01
N LYS A 61 8.33 5.08 0.38
CA LYS A 61 9.02 4.52 1.55
C LYS A 61 8.25 4.75 2.85
N ARG A 62 7.57 5.89 3.00
CA ARG A 62 6.69 6.16 4.15
C ARG A 62 5.47 5.26 4.14
N LEU A 63 4.85 5.06 2.99
CA LEU A 63 3.74 4.13 2.82
C LEU A 63 4.19 2.70 3.19
N ASP A 64 5.35 2.25 2.70
CA ASP A 64 5.90 0.92 3.00
C ASP A 64 6.06 0.68 4.50
N MET A 65 6.67 1.64 5.21
CA MET A 65 6.85 1.55 6.67
C MET A 65 5.51 1.43 7.41
N ILE A 66 4.48 2.15 6.95
CA ILE A 66 3.18 2.16 7.64
C ILE A 66 2.40 0.88 7.32
N LEU A 67 2.45 0.41 6.09
CA LEU A 67 1.87 -0.87 5.69
C LEU A 67 2.47 -2.01 6.52
N GLU A 68 3.80 -2.06 6.63
CA GLU A 68 4.54 -3.01 7.47
C GLU A 68 4.13 -2.91 8.95
N ASP A 69 4.08 -1.70 9.51
CA ASP A 69 3.67 -1.45 10.90
C ASP A 69 2.24 -1.94 11.22
N THR A 70 1.36 -2.00 10.21
CA THR A 70 -0.04 -2.43 10.36
C THR A 70 -0.30 -3.85 9.87
N GLY A 71 0.75 -4.58 9.44
CA GLY A 71 0.63 -5.95 8.94
C GLY A 71 -0.01 -6.09 7.55
N ILE A 72 -0.10 -4.99 6.79
CA ILE A 72 -0.59 -5.01 5.41
C ILE A 72 0.64 -5.22 4.51
N ASN A 73 0.70 -6.30 3.73
CA ASN A 73 1.83 -6.49 2.82
C ASN A 73 1.64 -5.67 1.55
N ARG A 74 2.71 -5.00 1.09
CA ARG A 74 2.69 -4.23 -0.17
C ARG A 74 2.36 -5.09 -1.39
N GLU A 75 2.73 -6.37 -1.37
CA GLU A 75 2.48 -7.30 -2.48
C GLU A 75 1.00 -7.68 -2.61
N ASP A 76 0.19 -7.50 -1.56
CA ASP A 76 -1.22 -7.94 -1.50
C ASP A 76 -2.20 -6.86 -1.92
N VAL A 77 -1.71 -5.64 -2.09
CA VAL A 77 -2.52 -4.45 -2.32
C VAL A 77 -2.25 -3.92 -3.72
N TYR A 78 -3.17 -3.10 -4.22
CA TYR A 78 -2.95 -2.38 -5.47
C TYR A 78 -2.71 -0.90 -5.17
N ILE A 79 -1.70 -0.30 -5.78
CA ILE A 79 -1.32 1.10 -5.54
C ILE A 79 -1.35 1.85 -6.87
N THR A 80 -2.00 3.00 -6.88
CA THR A 80 -2.19 3.82 -8.08
C THR A 80 -2.36 5.30 -7.72
N ASN A 81 -2.54 6.16 -8.72
CA ASN A 81 -2.76 7.61 -8.56
C ASN A 81 -3.95 8.08 -9.41
N ILE A 82 -4.52 9.25 -9.08
CA ILE A 82 -5.54 9.90 -9.90
C ILE A 82 -5.03 10.18 -11.31
N VAL A 83 -3.93 10.94 -11.44
CA VAL A 83 -3.26 11.11 -12.73
C VAL A 83 -2.12 10.11 -12.88
N LYS A 84 -1.87 9.64 -14.11
CA LYS A 84 -0.84 8.63 -14.40
C LYS A 84 0.49 9.21 -14.89
N CYS A 85 0.60 10.53 -14.95
CA CYS A 85 1.76 11.24 -15.46
C CYS A 85 2.18 12.30 -14.45
N ARG A 86 3.49 12.52 -14.30
CA ARG A 86 4.02 13.50 -13.36
C ARG A 86 3.74 14.93 -13.83
N PRO A 87 3.07 15.77 -13.02
CA PRO A 87 2.95 17.19 -13.34
C PRO A 87 4.30 17.93 -13.29
N PRO A 88 4.51 18.94 -14.16
CA PRO A 88 5.73 19.74 -14.15
C PRO A 88 6.04 20.29 -12.75
N LYS A 89 7.29 20.12 -12.32
CA LYS A 89 7.77 20.55 -10.98
C LYS A 89 6.98 19.93 -9.79
N ASN A 90 6.28 18.80 -9.99
CA ASN A 90 5.41 18.18 -8.99
C ASN A 90 4.29 19.11 -8.49
N ARG A 91 3.77 19.99 -9.37
CA ARG A 91 2.57 20.77 -9.04
C ARG A 91 1.37 19.84 -8.84
N VAL A 92 0.34 20.35 -8.15
CA VAL A 92 -0.96 19.65 -8.12
C VAL A 92 -1.53 19.57 -9.55
N PRO A 93 -2.10 18.42 -9.96
CA PRO A 93 -2.81 18.31 -11.22
C PRO A 93 -3.97 19.32 -11.32
N THR A 94 -4.26 19.78 -12.51
CA THR A 94 -5.46 20.58 -12.76
C THR A 94 -6.69 19.67 -12.88
N LYS A 95 -7.88 20.24 -12.70
CA LYS A 95 -9.14 19.47 -12.85
C LYS A 95 -9.28 18.82 -14.23
N LYS A 96 -8.83 19.49 -15.29
CA LYS A 96 -8.82 18.94 -16.65
C LYS A 96 -7.90 17.72 -16.77
N GLU A 97 -6.75 17.74 -16.09
CA GLU A 97 -5.81 16.62 -16.09
C GLU A 97 -6.33 15.43 -15.27
N GLU A 98 -6.98 15.70 -14.13
CA GLU A 98 -7.69 14.69 -13.35
C GLU A 98 -8.79 14.03 -14.20
N GLU A 99 -9.68 14.83 -14.79
CA GLU A 99 -10.78 14.37 -15.65
C GLU A 99 -10.28 13.51 -16.83
N ALA A 100 -9.19 13.91 -17.48
CA ALA A 100 -8.61 13.16 -18.59
C ALA A 100 -8.06 11.78 -18.18
N CYS A 101 -7.71 11.58 -16.91
CA CYS A 101 -7.22 10.30 -16.38
C CYS A 101 -8.29 9.47 -15.66
N ASN A 102 -9.48 10.03 -15.39
CA ASN A 102 -10.53 9.37 -14.60
C ASN A 102 -10.95 8.00 -15.15
N ASP A 103 -10.98 7.84 -16.47
CA ASP A 103 -11.31 6.56 -17.11
C ASP A 103 -10.41 5.42 -16.62
N PHE A 104 -9.10 5.68 -16.44
CA PHE A 104 -8.16 4.65 -16.03
C PHE A 104 -8.39 4.20 -14.59
N ILE A 105 -8.55 5.15 -13.66
CA ILE A 105 -8.76 4.79 -12.25
C ILE A 105 -10.12 4.10 -12.05
N ASN A 106 -11.15 4.51 -12.78
CA ASN A 106 -12.45 3.85 -12.73
C ASN A 106 -12.36 2.40 -13.24
N GLN A 107 -11.67 2.18 -14.37
CA GLN A 107 -11.45 0.83 -14.88
C GLN A 107 -10.60 -0.04 -13.94
N GLU A 108 -9.56 0.53 -13.31
CA GLU A 108 -8.76 -0.18 -12.29
C GLU A 108 -9.65 -0.62 -11.10
N ILE A 109 -10.48 0.28 -10.58
CA ILE A 109 -11.41 0.00 -9.47
C ILE A 109 -12.46 -1.04 -9.88
N GLU A 110 -13.00 -0.96 -11.08
CA GLU A 110 -14.02 -1.89 -11.59
C GLU A 110 -13.48 -3.30 -11.76
N ILE A 111 -12.26 -3.44 -12.31
CA ILE A 111 -11.64 -4.76 -12.55
C ILE A 111 -11.23 -5.42 -11.25
N ILE A 112 -10.57 -4.69 -10.36
CA ILE A 112 -10.07 -5.24 -9.08
C ILE A 112 -11.23 -5.50 -8.12
N ASN A 113 -12.24 -4.62 -8.16
CA ASN A 113 -13.41 -4.67 -7.29
C ASN A 113 -13.07 -4.91 -5.80
N PRO A 114 -12.29 -4.00 -5.18
CA PRO A 114 -11.78 -4.19 -3.82
C PRO A 114 -12.89 -4.07 -2.78
N LYS A 115 -12.65 -4.60 -1.57
CA LYS A 115 -13.52 -4.38 -0.41
C LYS A 115 -13.53 -2.91 0.03
N ILE A 116 -12.41 -2.20 -0.13
CA ILE A 116 -12.28 -0.79 0.24
C ILE A 116 -11.23 -0.05 -0.61
N ILE A 117 -11.45 1.23 -0.87
CA ILE A 117 -10.52 2.10 -1.61
C ILE A 117 -9.95 3.14 -0.63
N CYS A 118 -8.67 3.09 -0.35
CA CYS A 118 -7.97 4.05 0.51
C CYS A 118 -7.52 5.26 -0.31
N VAL A 119 -8.19 6.40 -0.13
CA VAL A 119 -7.87 7.66 -0.80
C VAL A 119 -6.92 8.49 0.07
N MET A 120 -5.78 8.87 -0.50
CA MET A 120 -4.68 9.51 0.21
C MET A 120 -4.53 10.96 -0.24
N GLY A 121 -4.88 11.91 0.63
CA GLY A 121 -4.74 13.35 0.38
C GLY A 121 -5.96 14.01 -0.28
N ASN A 122 -5.93 15.34 -0.33
CA ASN A 122 -7.08 16.14 -0.79
C ASN A 122 -7.43 15.90 -2.26
N THR A 123 -6.44 15.68 -3.12
CA THR A 123 -6.69 15.52 -4.56
C THR A 123 -7.47 14.23 -4.82
N ALA A 124 -7.00 13.08 -4.34
CA ALA A 124 -7.73 11.82 -4.44
C ALA A 124 -9.11 11.87 -3.77
N TYR A 125 -9.19 12.53 -2.60
CA TYR A 125 -10.46 12.71 -1.90
C TYR A 125 -11.46 13.57 -2.69
N GLY A 126 -10.98 14.66 -3.29
CA GLY A 126 -11.80 15.55 -4.10
C GLY A 126 -12.24 14.92 -5.41
N THR A 127 -11.37 14.19 -6.11
CA THR A 127 -11.69 13.58 -7.41
C THR A 127 -12.66 12.41 -7.28
N LEU A 128 -12.49 11.53 -6.28
CA LEU A 128 -13.31 10.33 -6.16
C LEU A 128 -14.57 10.55 -5.31
N LEU A 129 -14.51 11.41 -4.30
CA LEU A 129 -15.59 11.57 -3.30
C LEU A 129 -16.18 12.99 -3.24
N ASP A 130 -15.76 13.91 -4.11
CA ASP A 130 -16.17 15.33 -4.07
C ASP A 130 -15.87 15.99 -2.71
N GLY A 131 -14.92 15.40 -1.98
CA GLY A 131 -14.59 15.74 -0.61
C GLY A 131 -13.68 16.96 -0.49
N LYS A 132 -13.73 17.63 0.68
CA LYS A 132 -12.87 18.76 1.05
C LYS A 132 -12.37 18.60 2.47
N GLU A 133 -11.29 19.31 2.80
CA GLU A 133 -10.72 19.37 4.14
C GLU A 133 -10.32 17.98 4.69
N ILE A 134 -9.34 17.32 4.05
CA ILE A 134 -8.84 16.00 4.49
C ILE A 134 -8.50 15.96 5.98
N THR A 135 -8.00 17.08 6.54
CA THR A 135 -7.67 17.25 7.96
C THR A 135 -8.83 17.03 8.93
N LYS A 136 -10.08 17.25 8.50
CA LYS A 136 -11.29 17.01 9.32
C LYS A 136 -11.94 15.65 9.05
N ASN A 137 -11.59 15.03 7.93
CA ASN A 137 -12.29 13.86 7.39
C ASN A 137 -11.44 12.59 7.35
N HIS A 138 -10.14 12.67 7.64
CA HIS A 138 -9.27 11.51 7.71
C HIS A 138 -9.70 10.50 8.79
N GLY A 139 -9.32 9.24 8.60
CA GLY A 139 -9.58 8.14 9.54
C GLY A 139 -11.04 7.68 9.57
N LYS A 140 -11.82 8.00 8.53
CA LYS A 140 -13.24 7.65 8.38
C LYS A 140 -13.45 6.79 7.14
N ILE A 141 -14.46 5.92 7.22
CA ILE A 141 -15.01 5.20 6.07
C ILE A 141 -16.19 6.00 5.53
N VAL A 142 -16.21 6.21 4.22
CA VAL A 142 -17.28 6.88 3.48
C VAL A 142 -17.81 5.89 2.44
N GLU A 143 -19.12 5.85 2.25
CA GLU A 143 -19.75 5.06 1.20
C GLU A 143 -20.21 5.97 0.07
N LYS A 144 -19.88 5.61 -1.17
CA LYS A 144 -20.32 6.30 -2.39
C LYS A 144 -20.50 5.26 -3.49
N ASP A 145 -21.63 5.33 -4.20
CA ASP A 145 -21.95 4.44 -5.33
C ASP A 145 -21.81 2.94 -5.00
N GLY A 146 -22.21 2.54 -3.79
CA GLY A 146 -22.12 1.16 -3.31
C GLY A 146 -20.70 0.68 -2.97
N ARG A 147 -19.70 1.57 -3.03
CA ARG A 147 -18.30 1.27 -2.68
C ARG A 147 -17.90 1.96 -1.38
N LYS A 148 -17.02 1.30 -0.63
CA LYS A 148 -16.42 1.84 0.59
C LYS A 148 -15.10 2.51 0.29
N PHE A 149 -14.90 3.67 0.87
CA PHE A 149 -13.68 4.45 0.77
C PHE A 149 -13.14 4.77 2.15
N PHE A 150 -11.85 4.56 2.35
CA PHE A 150 -11.15 5.01 3.55
C PHE A 150 -10.38 6.28 3.24
N VAL A 151 -10.64 7.35 3.99
CA VAL A 151 -10.04 8.67 3.74
C VAL A 151 -8.85 8.87 4.67
N THR A 152 -7.67 9.20 4.15
CA THR A 152 -6.48 9.46 4.98
C THR A 152 -5.53 10.51 4.38
N PHE A 153 -4.53 10.93 5.17
CA PHE A 153 -3.50 11.86 4.71
C PHE A 153 -2.59 11.23 3.66
N HIS A 154 -2.07 12.06 2.76
CA HIS A 154 -1.04 11.60 1.83
C HIS A 154 0.27 11.30 2.59
N PRO A 155 0.95 10.16 2.34
CA PRO A 155 2.19 9.79 3.05
C PRO A 155 3.28 10.87 2.99
N ALA A 156 3.34 11.64 1.89
CA ALA A 156 4.27 12.76 1.74
C ALA A 156 4.11 13.85 2.82
N ALA A 157 2.91 14.06 3.36
CA ALA A 157 2.66 15.06 4.41
C ALA A 157 3.40 14.74 5.72
N THR A 158 3.78 13.47 5.91
CA THR A 158 4.50 13.01 7.10
C THR A 158 6.01 13.20 7.02
N ILE A 159 6.56 13.59 5.85
CA ILE A 159 8.01 13.73 5.66
C ILE A 159 8.61 14.76 6.62
N TYR A 160 7.87 15.85 6.88
CA TYR A 160 8.33 16.97 7.70
C TYR A 160 7.52 17.18 8.99
N ASN A 161 6.52 16.34 9.26
CA ASN A 161 5.59 16.54 10.37
C ASN A 161 5.37 15.26 11.18
N GLN A 162 6.00 15.18 12.35
CA GLN A 162 5.93 14.02 13.23
C GLN A 162 4.52 13.78 13.80
N LYS A 163 3.71 14.84 13.99
CA LYS A 163 2.33 14.69 14.47
C LYS A 163 1.48 13.92 13.44
N LEU A 164 1.63 14.26 12.15
CA LEU A 164 0.95 13.58 11.06
C LEU A 164 1.39 12.13 10.89
N VAL A 165 2.63 11.77 11.26
CA VAL A 165 3.05 10.36 11.30
C VAL A 165 2.16 9.54 12.22
N ASN A 166 1.90 10.04 13.43
CA ASN A 166 1.09 9.32 14.41
C ASN A 166 -0.39 9.24 13.99
N GLU A 167 -0.93 10.31 13.43
CA GLU A 167 -2.30 10.33 12.89
C GLU A 167 -2.45 9.33 11.73
N LEU A 168 -1.50 9.31 10.79
CA LEU A 168 -1.50 8.37 9.67
C LEU A 168 -1.38 6.91 10.13
N LYS A 169 -0.53 6.62 11.12
CA LYS A 169 -0.45 5.26 11.72
C LYS A 169 -1.76 4.84 12.35
N ASN A 170 -2.44 5.75 13.07
CA ASN A 170 -3.74 5.45 13.68
C ASN A 170 -4.82 5.21 12.63
N ASP A 171 -4.79 5.94 11.52
CA ASP A 171 -5.69 5.71 10.39
C ASP A 171 -5.47 4.34 9.77
N PHE A 172 -4.22 3.97 9.47
CA PHE A 172 -3.91 2.66 8.89
C PHE A 172 -4.24 1.49 9.83
N ARG A 173 -4.16 1.68 11.15
CA ARG A 173 -4.68 0.69 12.11
C ARG A 173 -6.17 0.47 11.96
N LYS A 174 -6.97 1.55 11.86
CA LYS A 174 -8.42 1.43 11.61
C LYS A 174 -8.71 0.72 10.28
N LEU A 175 -7.92 1.00 9.25
CA LEU A 175 -8.01 0.31 7.96
C LEU A 175 -7.71 -1.19 8.10
N ALA A 176 -6.63 -1.54 8.79
CA ALA A 176 -6.27 -2.94 9.06
C ALA A 176 -7.34 -3.67 9.89
N ASP A 177 -7.94 -2.98 10.87
CA ASP A 177 -9.07 -3.49 11.65
C ASP A 177 -10.27 -3.80 10.75
N PHE A 178 -10.62 -2.88 9.85
CA PHE A 178 -11.70 -3.06 8.88
C PHE A 178 -11.44 -4.26 7.95
N LEU A 179 -10.18 -4.48 7.56
CA LEU A 179 -9.75 -5.62 6.76
C LEU A 179 -9.69 -6.94 7.56
N GLY A 180 -9.98 -6.92 8.86
CA GLY A 180 -9.99 -8.11 9.72
C GLY A 180 -8.59 -8.59 10.12
N MET A 181 -7.58 -7.72 10.09
CA MET A 181 -6.18 -8.11 10.41
C MET A 181 -5.90 -8.25 11.91
N LYS A 182 -6.79 -7.74 12.78
CA LYS A 182 -6.64 -7.86 14.25
C LYS A 182 -6.92 -9.26 14.81
N ASP A 183 -7.68 -10.09 14.09
CA ASP A 183 -8.21 -11.35 14.63
C ASP A 183 -7.39 -12.57 14.23
N GLN A 184 -6.14 -12.42 13.80
CA GLN A 184 -5.27 -13.59 13.69
C GLN A 184 -4.84 -14.01 15.10
N PRO A 185 -5.28 -15.19 15.58
CA PRO A 185 -4.87 -15.66 16.90
C PRO A 185 -3.35 -15.76 16.91
N LYS A 186 -2.71 -15.13 17.91
CA LYS A 186 -1.28 -15.31 18.17
C LYS A 186 -1.00 -16.81 18.27
N GLN A 187 -0.22 -17.35 17.34
CA GLN A 187 0.20 -18.74 17.43
C GLN A 187 1.43 -18.81 18.33
N TYR A 188 1.54 -19.90 19.08
CA TYR A 188 2.68 -20.15 19.95
C TYR A 188 3.21 -21.54 19.68
N GLU A 189 4.53 -21.66 19.62
CA GLU A 189 5.22 -22.94 19.56
C GLU A 189 6.02 -23.17 20.84
N GLU A 190 5.90 -24.37 21.41
CA GLU A 190 6.78 -24.80 22.50
C GLU A 190 8.12 -25.23 21.94
N ARG A 191 9.17 -24.52 22.32
CA ARG A 191 10.53 -24.85 21.91
C ARG A 191 11.53 -24.43 22.97
N ARG A 192 12.72 -25.02 22.90
CA ARG A 192 13.84 -24.55 23.72
C ARG A 192 14.37 -23.23 23.15
N CYS A 193 14.40 -22.22 23.99
CA CYS A 193 14.99 -20.93 23.68
C CYS A 193 16.51 -21.09 23.56
N ASN A 194 17.11 -20.63 22.45
CA ASN A 194 18.55 -20.75 22.24
C ASN A 194 19.37 -19.71 23.03
N TYR A 195 18.69 -18.75 23.67
CA TYR A 195 19.31 -17.71 24.50
C TYR A 195 19.22 -18.05 25.99
N CYS A 196 17.99 -18.16 26.53
CA CYS A 196 17.77 -18.49 27.94
C CYS A 196 17.73 -20.00 28.23
N MET A 197 17.85 -20.87 27.21
CA MET A 197 17.90 -22.34 27.34
C MET A 197 16.66 -22.99 27.98
N ALA A 198 15.64 -22.22 28.33
CA ALA A 198 14.38 -22.70 28.88
C ALA A 198 13.48 -23.30 27.79
N LYS A 199 12.67 -24.31 28.15
CA LYS A 199 11.54 -24.74 27.33
C LYS A 199 10.41 -23.73 27.53
N THR A 200 10.11 -22.94 26.51
CA THR A 200 9.16 -21.83 26.65
C THR A 200 8.29 -21.73 25.41
N LYS A 201 7.12 -21.12 25.58
CA LYS A 201 6.28 -20.73 24.46
C LYS A 201 6.96 -19.57 23.74
N HIS A 202 7.11 -19.69 22.42
CA HIS A 202 7.57 -18.58 21.60
C HIS A 202 6.38 -18.12 20.77
N GLU A 203 6.12 -16.81 20.78
CA GLU A 203 5.14 -16.23 19.87
C GLU A 203 5.65 -16.45 18.45
N VAL A 204 4.87 -17.21 17.69
CA VAL A 204 5.04 -17.35 16.26
C VAL A 204 4.38 -16.12 15.67
N ILE A 205 5.19 -15.20 15.14
CA ILE A 205 4.64 -14.16 14.29
C ILE A 205 4.24 -14.83 12.98
N VAL A 206 3.00 -15.31 12.96
CA VAL A 206 2.35 -15.86 11.78
C VAL A 206 2.18 -14.70 10.83
N MET A 207 2.95 -14.73 9.76
CA MET A 207 2.68 -13.83 8.67
C MET A 207 1.37 -14.26 8.00
N PRO A 208 0.51 -13.31 7.57
CA PRO A 208 -0.72 -13.61 6.85
C PRO A 208 -0.46 -14.60 5.70
N LYS A 209 -1.49 -15.36 5.29
CA LYS A 209 -1.41 -16.40 4.24
C LYS A 209 -0.78 -15.95 2.90
N VAL A 210 -0.53 -14.66 2.74
CA VAL A 210 -0.14 -13.99 1.50
C VAL A 210 1.32 -13.49 1.51
N VAL A 211 2.21 -14.06 2.34
CA VAL A 211 3.65 -13.70 2.32
C VAL A 211 4.50 -14.66 1.47
N THR A 212 5.26 -14.08 0.54
CA THR A 212 6.20 -14.76 -0.36
C THR A 212 7.39 -15.42 0.37
N ARG A 213 7.96 -16.44 -0.28
CA ARG A 213 8.83 -17.50 0.30
C ARG A 213 10.18 -17.08 0.92
N LYS A 214 10.58 -15.80 0.94
CA LYS A 214 12.01 -15.45 1.10
C LYS A 214 12.48 -14.94 2.47
N ARG A 215 11.61 -14.65 3.45
CA ARG A 215 12.02 -14.38 4.83
C ARG A 215 10.95 -14.88 5.78
N ARG A 216 11.29 -15.79 6.70
CA ARG A 216 10.30 -16.32 7.65
C ARG A 216 10.82 -16.31 9.09
N TRP A 217 9.98 -15.73 9.96
CA TRP A 217 9.89 -15.86 11.41
C TRP A 217 10.82 -15.01 12.29
N LEU A 218 10.21 -14.08 13.02
CA LEU A 218 10.70 -13.53 14.29
C LEU A 218 10.02 -14.35 15.41
N PHE A 219 10.80 -15.11 16.18
CA PHE A 219 10.29 -15.71 17.42
C PHE A 219 10.63 -14.80 18.57
N LYS A 220 9.61 -14.45 19.38
CA LYS A 220 9.81 -13.76 20.65
C LYS A 220 9.61 -14.74 21.78
N CYS A 221 10.68 -15.01 22.54
CA CYS A 221 10.58 -15.85 23.73
C CYS A 221 9.80 -15.12 24.82
N VAL A 222 8.77 -15.75 25.36
CA VAL A 222 7.94 -15.13 26.42
C VAL A 222 8.70 -14.93 27.75
N GLU A 223 9.79 -15.67 27.98
CA GLU A 223 10.56 -15.57 29.24
C GLU A 223 11.66 -14.50 29.19
N CYS A 224 12.44 -14.44 28.12
CA CYS A 224 13.60 -13.54 28.03
C CYS A 224 13.45 -12.43 26.99
N ASN A 225 12.31 -12.36 26.30
CA ASN A 225 12.02 -11.39 25.25
C ASN A 225 13.04 -11.31 24.10
N HIS A 226 13.99 -12.26 24.01
CA HIS A 226 14.93 -12.28 22.90
C HIS A 226 14.17 -12.56 21.59
N GLU A 227 14.64 -11.90 20.54
CA GLU A 227 14.11 -11.98 19.20
C GLU A 227 15.11 -12.72 18.31
N ARG A 228 14.64 -13.75 17.59
CA ARG A 228 15.49 -14.49 16.65
C ARG A 228 14.80 -14.71 15.32
N TRP A 229 15.50 -14.31 14.26
CA TRP A 229 15.16 -14.66 12.90
C TRP A 229 15.61 -16.10 12.60
N LEU A 230 14.70 -16.94 12.09
CA LEU A 230 15.12 -18.21 11.48
C LEU A 230 15.60 -17.94 10.06
N GLN A 231 16.70 -18.59 9.67
CA GLN A 231 16.98 -18.76 8.25
C GLN A 231 15.93 -19.73 7.67
N PRO A 232 15.51 -19.56 6.41
CA PRO A 232 14.61 -20.52 5.78
C PRO A 232 15.18 -21.92 5.95
N TYR A 233 14.33 -22.86 6.37
CA TYR A 233 14.68 -24.28 6.42
C TYR A 233 15.23 -24.66 5.04
N ARG A 234 16.52 -24.98 4.95
CA ARG A 234 17.03 -25.69 3.77
C ARG A 234 16.24 -26.99 3.71
N THR A 235 15.55 -27.21 2.61
CA THR A 235 15.00 -28.55 2.35
C THR A 235 16.18 -29.52 2.22
N VAL A 236 16.00 -30.80 2.54
CA VAL A 236 17.06 -31.82 2.44
C VAL A 236 17.70 -31.89 1.03
N ALA A 237 17.01 -31.34 0.01
CA ALA A 237 17.52 -31.20 -1.35
C ALA A 237 18.62 -30.11 -1.49
N GLU A 238 18.67 -29.10 -0.62
CA GLU A 238 19.64 -27.99 -0.66
C GLU A 238 20.88 -28.23 0.24
N SER A 239 20.98 -29.39 0.87
CA SER A 239 22.18 -29.84 1.59
C SER A 239 23.05 -30.80 0.77
N LEU A 240 22.64 -31.13 -0.46
CA LEU A 240 23.35 -32.04 -1.36
C LEU A 240 23.99 -31.34 -2.57
N TYR A 241 24.05 -30.01 -2.57
CA TYR A 241 24.83 -29.20 -3.51
C TYR A 241 25.67 -28.18 -2.75
#